data_AF-A0A3B0YMY7-F1
#
_entry.id   AF-A0A3B0YMY7-F1
#
_cell.length_a   1.000
_cell.length_b   1.000
_cell.length_c   1.000
_cell.angle_alpha   90.00
_cell.angle_beta   90.00
_cell.angle_gamma   90.00
#
_symmetry.space_group_name_H-M   'P 1'
#
loop_
_entity.id
_entity.type
_entity.pdbx_description
1 polymer ?
#
loop_
_entity_poly.entity_id
_entity_poly.type
_entity_poly.pdbx_seq_one_letter_code
_entity_poly.pdbx_strand_id
1 'polypeptide(L)'
;MIAPYGADSFRHALEWGSEIYHALRSLLEKRGLSVGVGDEGGFAPHMRSNEEPFELIVEAISQVGLQPGRDVGIAIDPASSEFFDDGQYHQRTEQRHLDATGMVDYYRHLADQYPLVLLEDGMAQEGWKQLNQTLGQRLELVGDDLFCTNPAIIARGIKEDVANAVLIKLNQIGTLTETLAATHLARDNCWGGVRLSPLRRNCGQLYRRHNRGPGYWSSKNRGTGTQ
;
A
#
# COMPACT_ATOMS: atom_id res chain seq x y z
N MET A 1 -9.55 -0.06 -0.92
CA MET A 1 -9.01 0.56 -2.15
C MET A 1 -8.77 -0.51 -3.23
N ILE A 2 -8.64 -0.13 -4.50
CA ILE A 2 -8.25 -1.02 -5.61
C ILE A 2 -6.88 -0.63 -6.17
N ALA A 3 -6.13 -1.63 -6.66
CA ALA A 3 -4.76 -1.50 -7.13
C ALA A 3 -4.63 -2.05 -8.58
N PRO A 4 -4.86 -1.24 -9.63
CA PRO A 4 -4.84 -1.68 -11.02
C PRO A 4 -3.42 -1.84 -11.60
N TYR A 5 -2.59 -2.70 -11.00
CA TYR A 5 -1.19 -2.88 -11.38
C TYR A 5 -0.98 -3.64 -12.69
N GLY A 6 -2.02 -4.29 -13.24
CA GLY A 6 -1.95 -4.98 -14.53
C GLY A 6 -2.10 -4.06 -15.74
N ALA A 7 -2.44 -2.79 -15.54
CA ALA A 7 -2.61 -1.83 -16.61
C ALA A 7 -1.26 -1.41 -17.22
N ASP A 8 -1.22 -1.29 -18.56
CA ASP A 8 0.01 -0.93 -19.30
C ASP A 8 0.43 0.54 -19.14
N SER A 9 -0.43 1.38 -18.58
CA SER A 9 -0.16 2.80 -18.37
C SER A 9 -0.99 3.37 -17.23
N PHE A 10 -0.56 4.50 -16.68
CA PHE A 10 -1.34 5.24 -15.70
C PHE A 10 -2.73 5.64 -16.23
N ARG A 11 -2.83 5.96 -17.53
CA ARG A 11 -4.11 6.29 -18.16
C ARG A 11 -5.09 5.12 -18.08
N HIS A 12 -4.65 3.91 -18.46
CA HIS A 12 -5.49 2.71 -18.39
C HIS A 12 -5.81 2.33 -16.94
N ALA A 13 -4.84 2.49 -16.02
CA ALA A 13 -5.08 2.25 -14.59
C ALA A 13 -6.20 3.16 -14.04
N LEU A 14 -6.20 4.44 -14.42
CA LEU A 14 -7.23 5.40 -14.04
C LEU A 14 -8.59 5.07 -14.67
N GLU A 15 -8.61 4.69 -15.94
CA GLU A 15 -9.80 4.25 -16.66
C GLU A 15 -10.43 3.02 -15.99
N TRP A 16 -9.65 1.97 -15.72
CA TRP A 16 -10.11 0.79 -14.98
C TRP A 16 -10.66 1.17 -13.60
N GLY A 17 -9.99 2.07 -12.88
CA GLY A 17 -10.47 2.56 -11.59
C GLY A 17 -11.85 3.21 -11.69
N SER A 18 -12.08 4.02 -12.73
CA SER A 18 -13.38 4.66 -12.99
C SER A 18 -14.46 3.65 -13.35
N GLU A 19 -14.16 2.70 -14.23
CA GLU A 19 -15.10 1.65 -14.65
C GLU A 19 -15.52 0.78 -13.45
N ILE A 20 -14.56 0.35 -12.63
CA ILE A 20 -14.82 -0.45 -11.43
C ILE A 20 -15.66 0.35 -10.43
N TYR A 21 -15.36 1.64 -10.22
CA TYR A 21 -16.15 2.49 -9.32
C TYR A 21 -17.61 2.60 -9.77
N HIS A 22 -17.87 2.78 -11.07
CA HIS A 22 -19.23 2.83 -11.60
C HIS A 22 -19.94 1.47 -11.58
N ALA A 23 -19.23 0.37 -11.83
CA ALA A 23 -19.78 -0.98 -11.69
C ALA A 23 -20.16 -1.28 -10.23
N LEU A 24 -19.30 -0.91 -9.27
CA LEU A 24 -19.58 -1.04 -7.83
C LEU A 24 -20.83 -0.24 -7.44
N ARG A 25 -20.97 1.00 -7.93
CA ARG A 25 -22.19 1.79 -7.70
C ARG A 25 -23.45 1.05 -8.14
N SER A 26 -23.45 0.53 -9.37
CA SER A 26 -24.59 -0.23 -9.89
C SER A 26 -24.87 -1.51 -9.09
N LEU A 27 -23.83 -2.17 -8.59
CA LEU A 27 -23.97 -3.35 -7.73
C LEU A 27 -24.63 -3.00 -6.39
N LEU A 28 -24.19 -1.91 -5.75
CA LEU A 28 -24.78 -1.42 -4.50
C LEU A 28 -26.26 -1.04 -4.69
N GLU A 29 -26.60 -0.30 -5.75
CA GLU A 29 -27.98 0.07 -6.08
C GLU A 29 -28.86 -1.16 -6.31
N LYS A 30 -28.36 -2.17 -7.06
CA LYS A 30 -29.08 -3.45 -7.28
C LYS A 30 -29.34 -4.22 -5.99
N ARG A 31 -28.43 -4.14 -5.02
CA ARG A 31 -28.57 -4.77 -3.70
C ARG A 31 -29.37 -3.92 -2.71
N GLY A 32 -29.88 -2.75 -3.12
CA GLY A 32 -30.62 -1.84 -2.26
C GLY A 32 -29.77 -1.14 -1.19
N LEU A 33 -28.45 -1.08 -1.39
CA LEU A 33 -27.50 -0.44 -0.48
C LEU A 33 -27.34 1.05 -0.84
N SER A 34 -26.96 1.84 0.17
CA SER A 34 -26.70 3.28 -0.02
C SER A 34 -25.49 3.52 -0.93
N VAL A 35 -25.59 4.52 -1.81
CA VAL A 35 -24.48 5.01 -2.66
C VAL A 35 -24.03 6.42 -2.25
N GLY A 36 -24.29 6.81 -1.00
CA GLY A 36 -23.68 7.99 -0.40
C GLY A 36 -22.16 7.84 -0.34
N VAL A 37 -21.44 8.95 -0.54
CA VAL A 37 -19.98 8.99 -0.52
C VAL A 37 -19.47 9.54 0.80
N GLY A 38 -18.35 8.99 1.29
CA GLY A 38 -17.61 9.54 2.43
C GLY A 38 -16.60 10.61 2.02
N ASP A 39 -15.73 10.99 2.97
CA ASP A 39 -14.77 12.09 2.80
C ASP A 39 -13.76 11.87 1.66
N GLU A 40 -13.43 10.60 1.38
CA GLU A 40 -12.50 10.22 0.32
C GLU A 40 -13.19 9.85 -1.00
N GLY A 41 -14.51 10.10 -1.11
CA GLY A 41 -15.28 9.81 -2.32
C GLY A 41 -15.62 8.33 -2.54
N GLY A 42 -15.21 7.42 -1.64
CA GLY A 42 -15.67 6.03 -1.62
C GLY A 42 -17.12 5.92 -1.12
N PHE A 43 -17.83 4.87 -1.55
CA PHE A 43 -19.18 4.60 -1.04
C PHE A 43 -19.14 4.12 0.42
N ALA A 44 -20.11 4.56 1.23
CA ALA A 44 -20.22 4.21 2.65
C ALA A 44 -21.56 3.52 2.99
N PRO A 45 -21.89 2.35 2.38
CA PRO A 45 -23.08 1.59 2.75
C PRO A 45 -22.90 0.88 4.10
N HIS A 46 -24.02 0.48 4.71
CA HIS A 46 -23.99 -0.44 5.84
C HIS A 46 -23.68 -1.86 5.35
N MET A 47 -22.67 -2.49 5.96
CA MET A 47 -22.22 -3.84 5.62
C MET A 47 -22.49 -4.80 6.78
N ARG A 48 -22.69 -6.08 6.45
CA ARG A 48 -22.99 -7.18 7.40
C ARG A 48 -21.73 -7.77 8.04
N SER A 49 -20.59 -7.63 7.37
CA SER A 49 -19.27 -8.06 7.86
C SER A 49 -18.19 -7.16 7.28
N ASN A 50 -16.97 -7.23 7.82
CA ASN A 50 -15.82 -6.53 7.24
C ASN A 50 -15.31 -7.21 5.95
N GLU A 51 -15.79 -8.44 5.67
CA GLU A 51 -15.44 -9.21 4.49
C GLU A 51 -16.31 -8.86 3.27
N GLU A 52 -17.58 -8.49 3.47
CA GLU A 52 -18.52 -8.14 2.40
C GLU A 52 -18.01 -7.05 1.42
N PRO A 53 -17.29 -5.99 1.85
CA PRO A 53 -16.64 -5.07 0.94
C PRO A 53 -15.68 -5.73 -0.07
N PHE A 54 -14.94 -6.77 0.33
CA PHE A 54 -14.02 -7.47 -0.55
C PHE A 54 -14.78 -8.23 -1.64
N GLU A 55 -15.85 -8.93 -1.27
CA GLU A 55 -16.73 -9.63 -2.22
C GLU A 55 -17.29 -8.68 -3.27
N LEU A 56 -17.82 -7.53 -2.82
CA LEU A 56 -18.39 -6.51 -3.70
C LEU A 56 -17.34 -5.92 -4.66
N ILE A 57 -16.13 -5.66 -4.17
CA ILE A 57 -15.03 -5.15 -5.00
C ILE A 57 -14.59 -6.20 -6.03
N VAL A 58 -14.42 -7.46 -5.64
CA VAL A 58 -14.07 -8.55 -6.56
C VAL A 58 -15.14 -8.75 -7.64
N GLU A 59 -16.42 -8.66 -7.26
CA GLU A 59 -17.52 -8.72 -8.20
C GLU A 59 -17.48 -7.53 -9.17
N ALA A 60 -17.28 -6.30 -8.67
CA ALA A 60 -17.21 -5.10 -9.50
C ALA A 60 -16.03 -5.15 -10.50
N ILE A 61 -14.86 -5.65 -10.08
CA ILE A 61 -13.71 -5.89 -10.96
C ILE A 61 -14.09 -6.88 -12.07
N SER A 62 -14.74 -7.99 -11.71
CA SER A 62 -15.14 -9.02 -12.68
C SER A 62 -16.22 -8.52 -13.65
N GLN A 63 -17.14 -7.68 -13.19
CA GLN A 63 -18.22 -7.13 -14.03
C GLN A 63 -17.70 -6.25 -15.18
N VAL A 64 -16.54 -5.61 -15.02
CA VAL A 64 -15.90 -4.81 -16.08
C VAL A 64 -14.96 -5.64 -16.97
N GLY A 65 -14.93 -6.96 -16.79
CA GLY A 65 -14.14 -7.88 -17.61
C GLY A 65 -12.65 -7.98 -17.22
N LEU A 66 -12.27 -7.40 -16.08
CA LEU A 66 -10.91 -7.50 -15.53
C LEU A 66 -10.79 -8.72 -14.60
N GLN A 67 -9.58 -9.26 -14.47
CA GLN A 67 -9.29 -10.42 -13.62
C GLN A 67 -8.78 -9.97 -12.24
N PRO A 68 -9.52 -10.20 -11.15
CA PRO A 68 -9.04 -9.94 -9.80
C PRO A 68 -7.73 -10.71 -9.51
N GLY A 69 -6.76 -10.03 -8.92
CA GLY A 69 -5.45 -10.60 -8.58
C GLY A 69 -4.45 -10.74 -9.74
N ARG A 70 -4.89 -10.62 -10.99
CA ARG A 70 -3.97 -10.51 -12.14
C ARG A 70 -3.90 -9.09 -12.67
N ASP A 71 -5.07 -8.47 -12.87
CA ASP A 71 -5.18 -7.13 -13.43
C ASP A 71 -5.30 -6.08 -12.31
N VAL A 72 -6.08 -6.41 -11.27
CA VAL A 72 -6.40 -5.50 -10.17
C VAL A 72 -6.35 -6.25 -8.83
N GLY A 73 -5.57 -5.74 -7.88
CA GLY A 73 -5.57 -6.21 -6.49
C GLY A 73 -6.38 -5.30 -5.57
N ILE A 74 -6.47 -5.71 -4.31
CA ILE A 74 -7.10 -4.94 -3.23
C ILE A 74 -6.01 -4.43 -2.29
N ALA A 75 -6.17 -3.18 -1.85
CA ALA A 75 -5.37 -2.57 -0.80
C ALA A 75 -6.31 -2.11 0.32
N ILE A 76 -5.91 -2.31 1.57
CA ILE A 76 -6.72 -1.90 2.73
C ILE A 76 -5.89 -1.08 3.70
N ASP A 77 -6.56 -0.13 4.32
CA ASP A 77 -6.13 0.61 5.50
C ASP A 77 -7.23 0.42 6.54
N PRO A 78 -7.07 -0.51 7.51
CA PRO A 78 -8.01 -0.68 8.60
C PRO A 78 -7.88 0.43 9.64
N ALA A 79 -6.78 1.18 9.69
CA ALA A 79 -6.44 2.11 10.78
C ALA A 79 -6.61 1.44 12.15
N SER A 80 -5.91 0.34 12.40
CA SER A 80 -6.18 -0.55 13.55
C SER A 80 -6.07 0.09 14.93
N SER A 81 -5.34 1.21 15.05
CA SER A 81 -5.30 2.04 16.26
C SER A 81 -6.69 2.53 16.69
N GLU A 82 -7.60 2.80 15.75
CA GLU A 82 -8.92 3.39 16.02
C GLU A 82 -9.92 2.41 16.66
N PHE A 83 -9.64 1.11 16.59
CA PHE A 83 -10.45 0.07 17.22
C PHE A 83 -9.66 -0.84 18.15
N PHE A 84 -8.46 -0.43 18.56
CA PHE A 84 -7.68 -1.11 19.58
C PHE A 84 -7.92 -0.49 20.95
N ASP A 85 -8.41 -1.28 21.90
CA ASP A 85 -8.69 -0.85 23.27
C ASP A 85 -8.52 -2.02 24.26
N ASP A 86 -7.98 -1.74 25.44
CA ASP A 86 -7.69 -2.73 26.50
C ASP A 86 -6.93 -3.99 26.02
N GLY A 87 -5.96 -3.81 25.10
CA GLY A 87 -5.13 -4.90 24.60
C GLY A 87 -5.80 -5.78 23.53
N GLN A 88 -6.98 -5.38 23.05
CA GLN A 88 -7.75 -6.13 22.05
C GLN A 88 -8.21 -5.24 20.89
N TYR A 89 -8.41 -5.86 19.73
CA TYR A 89 -8.99 -5.26 18.53
C TYR A 89 -10.50 -5.53 18.50
N HIS A 90 -11.30 -4.47 18.51
CA HIS A 90 -12.77 -4.51 18.61
C HIS A 90 -13.42 -4.37 17.22
N GLN A 91 -13.66 -5.50 16.55
CA GLN A 91 -14.37 -5.53 15.27
C GLN A 91 -15.88 -5.41 15.48
N ARG A 92 -16.37 -4.17 15.58
CA ARG A 92 -17.75 -3.84 15.96
C ARG A 92 -18.82 -4.47 15.06
N THR A 93 -18.61 -4.46 13.74
CA THR A 93 -19.53 -5.04 12.75
C THR A 93 -19.78 -6.53 13.00
N GLU A 94 -18.75 -7.25 13.44
CA GLU A 94 -18.80 -8.70 13.64
C GLU A 94 -18.90 -9.11 15.11
N GLN A 95 -18.99 -8.13 16.02
CA GLN A 95 -19.01 -8.32 17.48
C GLN A 95 -17.87 -9.24 17.96
N ARG A 96 -16.68 -9.05 17.38
CA ARG A 96 -15.50 -9.87 17.63
C ARG A 96 -14.41 -9.06 18.35
N HIS A 97 -13.77 -9.69 19.31
CA HIS A 97 -12.58 -9.18 19.98
C HIS A 97 -11.40 -10.09 19.63
N LEU A 98 -10.30 -9.52 19.14
CA LEU A 98 -9.10 -10.25 18.76
C LEU A 98 -7.92 -9.73 19.58
N ASP A 99 -7.02 -10.62 19.99
CA ASP A 99 -5.68 -10.20 20.39
C ASP A 99 -4.79 -9.98 19.16
N ALA A 100 -3.53 -9.63 19.36
CA ALA A 100 -2.59 -9.41 18.26
C ALA A 100 -2.41 -10.63 17.36
N THR A 101 -2.39 -11.85 17.92
CA THR A 101 -2.25 -13.07 17.10
C THR A 101 -3.50 -13.34 16.29
N GLY A 102 -4.68 -13.19 16.91
CA GLY A 102 -5.97 -13.31 16.23
C GLY A 102 -6.14 -12.28 15.10
N MET A 103 -5.61 -11.07 15.27
CA MET A 103 -5.64 -10.04 14.23
C MET A 103 -4.73 -10.39 13.05
N VAL A 104 -3.52 -10.92 13.31
CA VAL A 104 -2.63 -11.42 12.25
C VAL A 104 -3.27 -12.59 11.50
N ASP A 105 -3.89 -13.53 12.22
CA ASP A 105 -4.60 -14.67 11.62
C ASP A 105 -5.78 -14.22 10.76
N TYR A 106 -6.50 -13.18 11.20
CA TYR A 106 -7.58 -12.57 10.43
C TYR A 106 -7.08 -11.98 9.11
N TYR A 107 -5.99 -11.21 9.11
CA TYR A 107 -5.41 -10.69 7.86
C TYR A 107 -4.85 -11.79 6.96
N ARG A 108 -4.29 -12.86 7.54
CA ARG A 108 -3.86 -14.03 6.76
C ARG A 108 -5.04 -14.63 6.03
N HIS A 109 -6.16 -14.83 6.72
CA HIS A 109 -7.39 -15.34 6.13
C HIS A 109 -7.87 -14.45 4.97
N LEU A 110 -7.96 -13.13 5.17
CA LEU A 110 -8.34 -12.21 4.10
C LEU A 110 -7.42 -12.30 2.88
N ALA A 111 -6.11 -12.36 3.10
CA ALA A 111 -5.14 -12.48 2.01
C ALA A 111 -5.09 -13.89 1.36
N ASP A 112 -5.68 -14.91 1.99
CA ASP A 112 -5.88 -16.23 1.39
C ASP A 112 -7.14 -16.26 0.51
N GLN A 113 -8.19 -15.50 0.87
CA GLN A 113 -9.47 -15.48 0.17
C GLN A 113 -9.52 -14.45 -0.96
N TYR A 114 -8.84 -13.31 -0.79
CA TYR A 114 -8.94 -12.16 -1.70
C TYR A 114 -7.59 -11.78 -2.29
N PRO A 115 -7.56 -11.09 -3.44
CA PRO A 115 -6.31 -10.62 -4.06
C PRO A 115 -5.75 -9.39 -3.31
N LEU A 116 -5.55 -9.52 -2.00
CA LEU A 116 -4.95 -8.49 -1.16
C LEU A 116 -3.47 -8.37 -1.50
N VAL A 117 -3.02 -7.15 -1.78
CA VAL A 117 -1.63 -6.86 -2.13
C VAL A 117 -0.96 -5.89 -1.17
N LEU A 118 -1.75 -5.09 -0.45
CA LEU A 118 -1.26 -4.08 0.47
C LEU A 118 -2.13 -4.00 1.72
N LEU A 119 -1.49 -3.99 2.89
CA LEU A 119 -2.09 -3.76 4.20
C LEU A 119 -1.38 -2.59 4.88
N GLU A 120 -2.07 -1.47 4.98
CA GLU A 120 -1.67 -0.30 5.74
C GLU A 120 -2.19 -0.40 7.18
N ASP A 121 -1.40 0.05 8.16
CA ASP A 121 -1.77 0.17 9.58
C ASP A 121 -2.61 -0.99 10.14
N GLY A 122 -2.17 -2.22 9.82
CA GLY A 122 -2.83 -3.44 10.27
C GLY A 122 -2.76 -3.65 11.79
N MET A 123 -1.80 -3.05 12.48
CA MET A 123 -1.64 -3.18 13.93
C MET A 123 -1.47 -1.80 14.59
N ALA A 124 -2.01 -1.60 15.79
CA ALA A 124 -1.83 -0.37 16.56
C ALA A 124 -0.36 -0.11 16.98
N GLN A 125 0.20 -0.91 17.90
CA GLN A 125 1.62 -0.80 18.32
C GLN A 125 2.34 -2.15 18.38
N GLU A 126 1.75 -3.13 19.05
CA GLU A 126 2.32 -4.47 19.15
C GLU A 126 1.87 -5.38 18.00
N GLY A 127 2.64 -6.44 17.72
CA GLY A 127 2.28 -7.44 16.71
C GLY A 127 2.76 -7.19 15.29
N TRP A 128 3.26 -5.99 14.95
CA TRP A 128 3.83 -5.67 13.63
C TRP A 128 4.90 -6.65 13.16
N LYS A 129 5.83 -7.02 14.05
CA LYS A 129 6.87 -8.00 13.72
C LYS A 129 6.29 -9.38 13.37
N GLN A 130 5.28 -9.83 14.11
CA GLN A 130 4.58 -11.09 13.83
C GLN A 130 3.82 -11.00 12.51
N LEU A 131 3.16 -9.87 12.25
CA LEU A 131 2.49 -9.59 10.97
C LEU A 131 3.48 -9.67 9.81
N ASN A 132 4.63 -9.01 9.91
CA ASN A 132 5.66 -9.01 8.87
C ASN A 132 6.28 -10.40 8.65
N GLN A 133 6.56 -11.15 9.72
CA GLN A 133 7.01 -12.54 9.63
C GLN A 133 5.99 -13.46 8.94
N THR A 134 4.70 -13.18 9.12
CA THR A 134 3.61 -14.02 8.59
C THR A 134 3.24 -13.65 7.15
N LEU A 135 3.16 -12.34 6.84
CA LEU A 135 2.58 -11.84 5.59
C LEU A 135 3.52 -10.94 4.77
N GLY A 136 4.64 -10.48 5.31
CA GLY A 136 5.54 -9.51 4.66
C GLY A 136 6.29 -10.03 3.43
N GLN A 137 6.22 -11.33 3.15
CA GLN A 137 6.69 -11.89 1.87
C GLN A 137 5.61 -11.84 0.78
N ARG A 138 4.33 -11.79 1.15
CA ARG A 138 3.18 -11.80 0.25
C ARG A 138 2.57 -10.42 0.03
N LEU A 139 2.54 -9.59 1.08
CA LEU A 139 1.89 -8.28 1.09
C LEU A 139 2.90 -7.15 1.27
N GLU A 140 2.60 -6.00 0.68
CA GLU A 140 3.20 -4.72 1.08
C GLU A 140 2.54 -4.29 2.41
N LEU A 141 3.33 -4.26 3.49
CA LEU A 141 2.91 -3.88 4.84
C LEU A 141 3.37 -2.45 5.09
N VAL A 142 2.43 -1.52 5.04
CA VAL A 142 2.67 -0.08 5.08
C VAL A 142 2.42 0.44 6.48
N GLY A 143 3.43 1.02 7.11
CA GLY A 143 3.21 1.81 8.33
C GLY A 143 2.96 3.28 8.00
N ASP A 144 1.85 3.83 8.49
CA ASP A 144 1.58 5.27 8.52
C ASP A 144 1.81 5.82 9.94
N ASP A 145 0.89 5.57 10.87
CA ASP A 145 1.01 5.98 12.27
C ASP A 145 2.22 5.33 12.96
N LEU A 146 2.62 4.15 12.49
CA LEU A 146 3.81 3.46 12.99
C LEU A 146 5.10 4.27 12.77
N PHE A 147 5.20 5.02 11.67
CA PHE A 147 6.43 5.69 11.25
C PHE A 147 6.34 7.21 11.26
N CYS A 148 5.13 7.78 11.11
CA CYS A 148 4.87 9.22 11.04
C CYS A 148 5.82 9.97 10.09
N THR A 149 6.20 9.35 8.97
CA THR A 149 7.18 9.88 8.01
C THR A 149 8.55 10.26 8.65
N ASN A 150 8.88 9.75 9.84
CA ASN A 150 10.09 10.12 10.57
C ASN A 150 11.28 9.19 10.23
N PRO A 151 12.38 9.71 9.64
CA PRO A 151 13.52 8.88 9.24
C PRO A 151 14.13 8.05 10.37
N ALA A 152 14.14 8.56 11.60
CA ALA A 152 14.71 7.83 12.75
C ALA A 152 13.84 6.63 13.13
N ILE A 153 12.51 6.79 13.10
CA ILE A 153 11.57 5.71 13.40
C ILE A 153 11.58 4.66 12.28
N ILE A 154 11.61 5.10 11.02
CA ILE A 154 11.75 4.22 9.85
C ILE A 154 13.04 3.40 9.93
N ALA A 155 14.18 4.03 10.24
CA ALA A 155 15.46 3.34 10.36
C ALA A 155 15.42 2.25 11.44
N ARG A 156 14.74 2.52 12.56
CA ARG A 156 14.52 1.53 13.62
C ARG A 156 13.62 0.39 13.13
N GLY A 157 12.51 0.71 12.46
CA GLY A 157 11.59 -0.30 11.91
C GLY A 157 12.25 -1.25 10.91
N ILE A 158 13.12 -0.70 10.04
CA ILE A 158 13.95 -1.50 9.12
C ILE A 158 14.86 -2.45 9.89
N LYS A 159 15.56 -1.95 10.92
CA LYS A 159 16.48 -2.76 11.73
C LYS A 159 15.75 -3.87 12.50
N GLU A 160 14.53 -3.61 12.95
CA GLU A 160 13.72 -4.54 13.74
C GLU A 160 12.85 -5.47 12.89
N ASP A 161 12.80 -5.23 11.57
CA ASP A 161 12.02 -5.97 10.57
C ASP A 161 10.52 -6.02 10.90
N VAL A 162 9.93 -4.86 11.19
CA VAL A 162 8.53 -4.74 11.66
C VAL A 162 7.51 -4.49 10.53
N ALA A 163 7.95 -4.03 9.37
CA ALA A 163 7.12 -3.78 8.19
C ALA A 163 7.99 -3.91 6.93
N ASN A 164 7.45 -3.58 5.75
CA ASN A 164 8.24 -3.57 4.51
C ASN A 164 7.93 -2.36 3.60
N ALA A 165 7.12 -1.42 4.06
CA ALA A 165 6.79 -0.17 3.39
C ALA A 165 6.42 0.91 4.41
N VAL A 166 6.45 2.16 3.95
CA VAL A 166 6.08 3.35 4.75
C VAL A 166 5.22 4.29 3.92
N LEU A 167 4.18 4.85 4.55
CA LEU A 167 3.41 5.94 3.97
C LEU A 167 4.12 7.26 4.24
N ILE A 168 4.23 8.10 3.21
CA ILE A 168 4.96 9.37 3.28
C ILE A 168 3.96 10.53 3.23
N LYS A 169 3.82 11.23 4.36
CA LYS A 169 2.97 12.42 4.53
C LYS A 169 3.84 13.61 4.93
N LEU A 170 4.01 14.57 4.02
CA LEU A 170 4.83 15.77 4.23
C LEU A 170 4.46 16.53 5.52
N ASN A 171 3.17 16.60 5.82
CA ASN A 171 2.64 17.30 6.99
C ASN A 171 2.95 16.61 8.33
N GLN A 172 3.33 15.32 8.35
CA GLN A 172 3.73 14.64 9.59
C GLN A 172 5.15 15.00 10.03
N ILE A 173 6.06 15.26 9.08
CA ILE A 173 7.48 15.58 9.38
C ILE A 173 7.81 17.07 9.23
N GLY A 174 6.99 17.82 8.48
CA GLY A 174 6.99 19.28 8.45
C GLY A 174 7.92 19.92 7.44
N THR A 175 8.96 19.23 6.93
CA THR A 175 9.85 19.77 5.89
C THR A 175 10.02 18.85 4.68
N LEU A 176 10.26 19.47 3.52
CA LEU A 176 10.56 18.73 2.29
C LEU A 176 11.87 17.94 2.40
N THR A 177 12.89 18.51 3.05
CA THR A 177 14.18 17.86 3.25
C THR A 177 14.04 16.55 4.02
N GLU A 178 13.28 16.55 5.11
CA GLU A 178 13.07 15.36 5.93
C GLU A 178 12.17 14.34 5.24
N THR A 179 11.14 14.81 4.51
CA THR A 179 10.30 13.94 3.67
C THR A 179 11.12 13.19 2.60
N LEU A 180 12.04 13.90 1.93
CA LEU A 180 12.96 13.29 0.97
C LEU A 180 13.93 12.32 1.63
N ALA A 181 14.41 12.64 2.84
CA ALA A 181 15.28 11.74 3.61
C ALA A 181 14.55 10.43 3.98
N ALA A 182 13.30 10.51 4.44
CA ALA A 182 12.46 9.35 4.71
C ALA A 182 12.24 8.50 3.45
N THR A 183 11.91 9.16 2.33
CA THR A 183 11.69 8.50 1.03
C THR A 183 12.96 7.76 0.54
N HIS A 184 14.12 8.41 0.62
CA HIS A 184 15.39 7.81 0.23
C HIS A 184 15.76 6.64 1.14
N LEU A 185 15.59 6.79 2.45
CA LEU A 185 15.87 5.74 3.43
C LEU A 185 15.06 4.46 3.15
N ALA A 186 13.75 4.61 2.91
CA ALA A 186 12.88 3.49 2.55
C ALA A 186 13.36 2.82 1.24
N ARG A 187 13.60 3.64 0.20
CA ARG A 187 14.04 3.13 -1.11
C ARG A 187 15.38 2.40 -1.06
N ASP A 188 16.35 2.93 -0.33
CA ASP A 188 17.70 2.39 -0.25
C ASP A 188 17.74 1.07 0.54
N ASN A 189 16.74 0.82 1.39
CA ASN A 189 16.52 -0.46 2.09
C ASN A 189 15.46 -1.34 1.42
N CYS A 190 15.06 -1.00 0.19
CA CYS A 190 14.11 -1.76 -0.62
C CYS A 190 12.73 -1.91 0.03
N TRP A 191 12.39 -0.99 0.94
CA TRP A 191 11.04 -0.83 1.43
C TRP A 191 10.19 -0.09 0.40
N GLY A 192 8.91 -0.46 0.33
CA GLY A 192 7.93 0.25 -0.47
C GLY A 192 7.78 1.69 0.02
N GLY A 193 7.78 2.64 -0.90
CA GLY A 193 7.35 4.03 -0.64
C GLY A 193 5.93 4.27 -1.13
N VAL A 194 5.08 3.24 -1.03
CA VAL A 194 3.79 3.08 -1.75
C VAL A 194 3.96 3.32 -3.25
N ARG A 195 4.56 2.33 -3.91
CA ARG A 195 4.57 2.20 -5.37
C ARG A 195 4.26 0.76 -5.71
N LEU A 196 2.98 0.47 -5.92
CA LEU A 196 2.48 -0.85 -6.32
C LEU A 196 3.25 -1.34 -7.56
N SER A 197 4.20 -2.24 -7.35
CA SER A 197 4.92 -2.95 -8.41
C SER A 197 4.92 -4.42 -8.01
N PRO A 198 4.38 -5.34 -8.85
CA PRO A 198 4.18 -6.76 -8.51
C PRO A 198 5.48 -7.57 -8.41
N LEU A 199 6.63 -6.91 -8.30
CA LEU A 199 7.93 -7.54 -8.31
C LEU A 199 8.80 -6.86 -7.26
N ARG A 200 9.28 -7.64 -6.28
CA ARG A 200 10.57 -7.41 -5.62
C ARG A 200 11.65 -7.38 -6.72
N ARG A 201 11.73 -6.28 -7.46
CA ARG A 201 12.77 -6.08 -8.47
C ARG A 201 14.06 -5.86 -7.71
N ASN A 202 14.95 -6.83 -7.78
CA ASN A 202 16.34 -6.78 -7.34
C ASN A 202 16.85 -5.34 -7.19
N CYS A 203 16.90 -4.88 -5.95
CA CYS A 203 17.23 -3.52 -5.54
C CYS A 203 18.57 -3.04 -6.16
N GLY A 204 19.50 -3.97 -6.43
CA GLY A 204 20.80 -3.68 -7.06
C GLY A 204 20.76 -3.33 -8.56
N GLN A 205 19.68 -3.62 -9.31
CA GLN A 205 19.64 -3.35 -10.77
C GLN A 205 19.13 -1.96 -11.13
N LEU A 206 18.29 -1.33 -10.30
CA LEU A 206 17.77 0.02 -10.55
C LEU A 206 18.87 1.08 -10.40
N TYR A 207 19.83 0.89 -9.50
CA TYR A 207 20.93 1.82 -9.27
C TYR A 207 21.85 1.99 -10.49
N ARG A 208 22.05 0.93 -11.29
CA ARG A 208 22.88 1.00 -12.52
C ARG A 208 22.20 1.67 -13.70
N ARG A 209 20.86 1.78 -13.71
CA ARG A 209 20.12 2.39 -14.83
C ARG A 209 19.85 3.88 -14.66
N HIS A 210 19.84 4.42 -13.44
CA HIS A 210 19.59 5.86 -13.21
C HIS A 210 20.85 6.70 -12.92
N ASN A 211 22.01 6.07 -12.70
CA ASN A 211 23.30 6.77 -12.52
C ASN A 211 24.19 6.83 -13.78
N ARG A 212 23.64 6.56 -14.97
CA ARG A 212 24.29 6.99 -16.22
C ARG A 212 23.87 8.43 -16.52
N GLY A 213 24.44 9.38 -15.78
CA GLY A 213 24.45 10.77 -16.21
C GLY A 213 25.11 10.89 -17.59
N PRO A 214 24.77 11.91 -18.40
CA PRO A 214 25.47 12.15 -19.65
C PRO A 214 26.93 12.44 -19.34
N GLY A 215 27.82 11.54 -19.76
CA GLY A 215 29.26 11.73 -19.70
C GLY A 215 29.65 12.89 -20.60
N TYR A 216 29.70 14.09 -20.05
CA TYR A 216 30.25 15.28 -20.68
C TYR A 216 31.09 16.05 -19.68
N TRP A 217 32.30 15.55 -19.41
CA TRP A 217 33.48 16.36 -19.09
C TRP A 217 34.72 15.52 -19.43
N SER A 218 35.01 15.43 -20.73
CA SER A 218 36.34 15.08 -21.24
C SER A 218 36.98 16.39 -21.71
N SER A 219 37.74 17.05 -20.85
CA SER A 219 38.66 18.11 -21.24
C SER A 219 39.75 17.51 -22.13
N LYS A 220 39.53 17.52 -23.44
CA LYS A 220 40.59 17.28 -24.43
C LYS A 220 41.55 18.46 -24.38
N ASN A 221 42.71 18.20 -23.77
CA ASN A 221 43.97 18.85 -24.09
C ASN A 221 44.11 18.94 -25.63
N ARG A 222 44.08 20.16 -26.18
CA ARG A 222 44.64 20.44 -27.50
C ARG A 222 45.77 21.42 -27.32
N GLY A 223 46.99 20.88 -27.34
CA GLY A 223 48.17 21.66 -27.69
C GLY A 223 48.03 22.15 -29.12
N THR A 224 48.34 23.43 -29.31
CA THR A 224 48.61 24.04 -30.61
C THR A 224 50.11 24.33 -30.66
N GLY A 225 50.88 23.48 -31.32
CA GLY A 225 51.98 23.92 -32.18
C GLY A 225 51.39 24.08 -33.59
N THR A 226 51.79 24.99 -34.46
CA THR A 226 53.09 25.64 -34.69
C THR A 226 52.87 26.82 -35.63
N GLN A 227 53.53 27.95 -35.39
CA GLN A 227 54.50 28.61 -36.28
C GLN A 227 55.35 29.55 -35.44
#